data_AF-A0A7Z8QFK3-F1
#
_entry.id   AF-A0A7Z8QFK3-F1
#
_cell.length_a   1.000
_cell.length_b   1.000
_cell.length_c   1.000
_cell.angle_alpha   90.00
_cell.angle_beta   90.00
_cell.angle_gamma   90.00
#
_symmetry.space_group_name_H-M   'P 1'
#
loop_
_entity.id
_entity.type
_entity.pdbx_description
1 polymer ?
#
loop_
_entity_poly.entity_id
_entity_poly.type
_entity_poly.pdbx_seq_one_letter_code
_entity_poly.pdbx_strand_id
1 'polypeptide(L)'
;MPIFKWDTEAFDENGRTTIPMLRFPANDNCMACHRTSNSRRGFYGFGEAASATLEGDGENPEDGTLVDDYQDDVHKGKTYTDDNGETRDIENCNSCHSKQYFKSPLMNVDLDANHDFPKGNSDMDVRNDLDYAPNAKSCEECHMEAKNAVVPSGHDNLLEAHRELWKGNGDMAGYSRDSLTKITQTHFDVVSCQACHINGKKSRGNPIQILFRYRIAEDGKSKMVPYNPRVRSYWKDKVSGRALVRFELDSVFEKGEDDEGNFFGIIKDPVSGKELGRVTASQGRHGFRFGKPDSYESFMALKQAYDSLLRKKGYKNPDTAEVLTESNEYIISHNTRPSPDSVQCEECHERKQSGAFSSLVSPQGIMGKANEKLLRTIPDARLVAEGHYILDMPYMRIQENGDIIENVDDILYDTKIDPFMSVLKNSSASEVVGEFRRIERASLLAAAGPELGALMSPDLPSKDAFFFK
;
A
#
# COMPACT_ATOMS: atom_id res chain seq x y z
N MET A 1 -54.43 -13.98 -1.11
CA MET A 1 -53.73 -15.27 -1.29
C MET A 1 -52.55 -15.01 -2.22
N PRO A 2 -51.29 -15.22 -1.80
CA PRO A 2 -50.16 -15.11 -2.72
C PRO A 2 -50.30 -16.14 -3.85
N ILE A 3 -50.09 -15.70 -5.09
CA ILE A 3 -50.07 -16.55 -6.28
C ILE A 3 -48.63 -17.01 -6.46
N PHE A 4 -48.36 -18.29 -6.21
CA PHE A 4 -47.06 -18.88 -6.50
C PHE A 4 -46.98 -19.20 -7.99
N LYS A 5 -46.06 -18.55 -8.71
CA LYS A 5 -45.67 -18.98 -10.05
C LYS A 5 -44.53 -19.98 -9.91
N TRP A 6 -44.76 -21.20 -10.37
CA TRP A 6 -43.73 -22.23 -10.45
C TRP A 6 -42.93 -22.03 -11.73
N ASP A 7 -41.62 -21.87 -11.59
CA ASP A 7 -40.68 -21.86 -12.70
C ASP A 7 -40.29 -23.31 -13.03
N THR A 8 -40.83 -23.82 -14.12
CA THR A 8 -40.55 -25.20 -14.56
C THR A 8 -39.13 -25.38 -15.08
N GLU A 9 -38.42 -24.29 -15.42
CA GLU A 9 -37.02 -24.35 -15.87
C GLU A 9 -36.04 -24.56 -14.70
N ALA A 10 -36.49 -24.35 -13.46
CA ALA A 10 -35.68 -24.55 -12.26
C ALA A 10 -35.51 -26.04 -11.84
N PHE A 11 -36.12 -26.98 -12.57
CA PHE A 11 -36.13 -28.41 -12.28
C PHE A 11 -35.54 -29.22 -13.43
N ASP A 12 -34.65 -30.17 -13.11
CA ASP A 12 -34.07 -31.09 -14.09
C ASP A 12 -35.09 -32.14 -14.57
N GLU A 13 -34.67 -32.98 -15.51
CA GLU A 13 -35.49 -34.07 -16.07
C GLU A 13 -36.00 -35.09 -15.02
N ASN A 14 -35.45 -35.07 -13.80
CA ASN A 14 -35.84 -35.90 -12.67
C ASN A 14 -36.70 -35.13 -11.64
N GLY A 15 -37.11 -33.89 -11.95
CA GLY A 15 -37.88 -33.03 -11.05
C GLY A 15 -37.08 -32.50 -9.86
N ARG A 16 -35.74 -32.45 -9.97
CA ARG A 16 -34.86 -31.95 -8.91
C ARG A 16 -34.43 -30.53 -9.23
N THR A 17 -34.41 -29.69 -8.20
CA THR A 17 -33.80 -28.36 -8.30
C THR A 17 -32.41 -28.40 -7.70
N THR A 18 -31.48 -27.73 -8.38
CA THR A 18 -30.10 -27.59 -7.92
C THR A 18 -29.94 -26.19 -7.37
N ILE A 19 -29.80 -26.08 -6.05
CA ILE A 19 -29.55 -24.79 -5.38
C ILE A 19 -28.04 -24.72 -5.08
N PRO A 20 -27.28 -23.86 -5.78
CA PRO A 20 -25.88 -23.64 -5.44
C PRO A 20 -25.80 -22.99 -4.06
N MET A 21 -25.16 -23.69 -3.13
CA MET A 21 -24.95 -23.18 -1.78
C MET A 21 -23.62 -22.42 -1.74
N LEU A 22 -23.68 -21.14 -1.36
CA LEU A 22 -22.47 -20.35 -1.09
C LEU A 22 -21.65 -21.01 0.02
N ARG A 23 -20.35 -21.13 -0.23
CA ARG A 23 -19.43 -21.73 0.74
C ARG A 23 -19.02 -20.77 1.86
N PHE A 24 -19.11 -19.47 1.60
CA PHE A 24 -18.60 -18.39 2.45
C PHE A 24 -19.68 -17.34 2.74
N PRO A 25 -19.59 -16.61 3.87
CA PRO A 25 -20.63 -15.70 4.33
C PRO A 25 -20.72 -14.45 3.44
N ALA A 26 -21.86 -13.77 3.49
CA ALA A 26 -22.10 -12.55 2.75
C ALA A 26 -21.24 -11.37 3.27
N ASN A 27 -21.13 -10.31 2.46
CA ASN A 27 -20.34 -9.12 2.78
C ASN A 27 -20.63 -8.54 4.16
N ASP A 28 -21.88 -8.48 4.58
CA ASP A 28 -22.24 -7.86 5.86
C ASP A 28 -21.61 -8.57 7.05
N ASN A 29 -21.35 -9.88 6.96
CA ASN A 29 -20.62 -10.63 7.96
C ASN A 29 -19.14 -10.21 8.00
N CYS A 30 -18.49 -10.04 6.85
CA CYS A 30 -17.12 -9.54 6.76
C CYS A 30 -17.05 -8.10 7.30
N MET A 31 -18.02 -7.28 6.90
CA MET A 31 -18.15 -5.88 7.27
C MET A 31 -18.48 -5.68 8.75
N ALA A 32 -19.04 -6.66 9.45
CA ALA A 32 -19.21 -6.60 10.90
C ALA A 32 -17.87 -6.42 11.65
N CYS A 33 -16.74 -6.90 11.10
CA CYS A 33 -15.41 -6.65 11.67
C CYS A 33 -14.62 -5.59 10.87
N HIS A 34 -14.82 -5.52 9.55
CA HIS A 34 -14.13 -4.56 8.70
C HIS A 34 -14.68 -3.12 8.79
N ARG A 35 -15.94 -2.92 9.22
CA ARG A 35 -16.54 -1.60 9.55
C ARG A 35 -16.30 -1.18 11.00
N THR A 36 -16.31 -2.11 11.96
CA THR A 36 -16.40 -1.79 13.39
C THR A 36 -15.12 -1.26 14.03
N SER A 37 -13.95 -1.48 13.43
CA SER A 37 -12.70 -0.88 13.91
C SER A 37 -12.44 0.52 13.33
N ASN A 38 -13.45 1.38 13.22
CA ASN A 38 -13.36 2.84 13.06
C ASN A 38 -12.44 3.47 11.97
N SER A 39 -11.69 2.74 11.13
CA SER A 39 -10.90 3.25 9.99
C SER A 39 -9.93 2.18 9.46
N ARG A 40 -10.40 1.11 8.83
CA ARG A 40 -9.49 0.37 7.93
C ARG A 40 -9.35 1.23 6.66
N ARG A 41 -8.30 2.05 6.65
CA ARG A 41 -7.98 3.13 5.70
C ARG A 41 -7.84 2.66 4.25
N GLY A 42 -8.92 2.19 3.63
CA GLY A 42 -8.94 1.84 2.20
C GLY A 42 -9.80 0.64 1.81
N PHE A 43 -10.59 0.09 2.74
CA PHE A 43 -11.70 -0.81 2.42
C PHE A 43 -12.94 0.07 2.19
N TYR A 44 -13.05 0.57 0.97
CA TYR A 44 -14.15 1.40 0.47
C TYR A 44 -14.66 0.68 -0.78
N GLY A 45 -15.98 0.58 -0.95
CA GLY A 45 -16.61 0.06 -2.16
C GLY A 45 -17.03 -1.39 -2.25
N PHE A 46 -17.60 -1.94 -1.17
CA PHE A 46 -18.43 -3.15 -1.23
C PHE A 46 -19.66 -3.03 -0.31
N GLY A 47 -20.83 -3.45 -0.79
CA GLY A 47 -22.15 -3.26 -0.17
C GLY A 47 -23.17 -2.69 -1.19
N GLU A 48 -24.47 -2.59 -0.88
CA GLU A 48 -25.48 -2.05 -1.82
C GLU A 48 -25.16 -0.62 -2.30
N ALA A 49 -24.52 0.19 -1.45
CA ALA A 49 -24.15 1.59 -1.73
C ALA A 49 -22.85 1.75 -2.56
N ALA A 50 -22.31 0.67 -3.12
CA ALA A 50 -21.04 0.66 -3.87
C ALA A 50 -21.22 0.37 -5.37
N SER A 51 -22.48 0.39 -5.84
CA SER A 51 -22.79 0.24 -7.26
C SER A 51 -22.59 1.57 -7.95
N ALA A 52 -21.78 1.57 -9.02
CA ALA A 52 -21.59 2.71 -9.91
C ALA A 52 -22.92 3.38 -10.25
N THR A 53 -23.13 4.61 -9.76
CA THR A 53 -24.33 5.40 -10.06
C THR A 53 -23.95 6.46 -11.09
N LEU A 54 -24.66 6.51 -12.22
CA LEU A 54 -24.44 7.54 -13.24
C LEU A 54 -25.34 8.75 -12.94
N GLU A 55 -24.87 9.97 -13.22
CA GLU A 55 -25.73 11.15 -13.23
C GLU A 55 -26.87 10.89 -14.22
N GLY A 56 -28.11 10.86 -13.72
CA GLY A 56 -29.28 10.65 -14.57
C GLY A 56 -29.88 9.25 -14.55
N ASP A 57 -29.75 8.46 -13.46
CA ASP A 57 -30.57 7.26 -13.17
C ASP A 57 -32.08 7.61 -12.94
N GLY A 58 -32.64 8.29 -13.93
CA GLY A 58 -33.99 8.82 -14.05
C GLY A 58 -34.29 9.29 -15.47
N GLU A 59 -33.39 10.00 -16.17
CA GLU A 59 -33.60 10.47 -17.54
C GLU A 59 -32.24 10.65 -18.30
N ASN A 60 -32.07 9.91 -19.40
CA ASN A 60 -30.97 9.90 -20.37
C ASN A 60 -29.60 9.27 -19.98
N PRO A 61 -29.38 7.96 -20.27
CA PRO A 61 -28.13 7.24 -20.01
C PRO A 61 -26.97 7.54 -20.99
N GLU A 62 -27.00 8.65 -21.74
CA GLU A 62 -25.97 8.98 -22.74
C GLU A 62 -24.84 9.91 -22.22
N ASP A 63 -25.00 10.55 -21.05
CA ASP A 63 -24.05 11.56 -20.56
C ASP A 63 -22.92 11.00 -19.67
N GLY A 64 -22.93 9.69 -19.36
CA GLY A 64 -21.77 8.90 -18.91
C GLY A 64 -21.00 9.39 -17.68
N THR A 65 -21.48 10.39 -16.96
CA THR A 65 -20.77 11.01 -15.84
C THR A 65 -21.14 10.29 -14.56
N LEU A 66 -20.18 9.77 -13.81
CA LEU A 66 -20.45 9.12 -12.52
C LEU A 66 -20.89 10.17 -11.48
N VAL A 67 -21.89 9.82 -10.67
CA VAL A 67 -22.23 10.60 -9.47
C VAL A 67 -21.00 10.61 -8.56
N ASP A 68 -20.65 11.79 -8.04
CA ASP A 68 -19.50 12.02 -7.15
C ASP A 68 -19.72 11.45 -5.73
N ASP A 69 -20.21 10.20 -5.61
CA ASP A 69 -20.25 9.42 -4.38
C ASP A 69 -19.26 8.23 -4.46
N TYR A 70 -18.17 8.37 -3.70
CA TYR A 70 -16.91 7.67 -3.86
C TYR A 70 -16.87 6.25 -3.26
N GLN A 71 -18.00 5.55 -3.28
CA GLN A 71 -18.08 4.16 -2.82
C GLN A 71 -18.06 3.16 -3.97
N ASP A 72 -17.94 3.58 -5.22
CA ASP A 72 -18.09 2.64 -6.33
C ASP A 72 -16.83 1.82 -6.58
N ASP A 73 -16.99 0.50 -6.67
CA ASP A 73 -15.94 -0.41 -7.15
C ASP A 73 -16.44 -1.08 -8.44
N VAL A 74 -15.70 -0.93 -9.53
CA VAL A 74 -16.12 -1.40 -10.85
C VAL A 74 -16.34 -2.90 -10.95
N HIS A 75 -15.77 -3.67 -10.02
CA HIS A 75 -15.96 -5.11 -10.01
C HIS A 75 -17.32 -5.49 -9.43
N LYS A 76 -17.92 -4.65 -8.57
CA LYS A 76 -19.20 -4.99 -7.96
C LYS A 76 -20.29 -5.12 -9.03
N GLY A 77 -21.06 -6.20 -8.96
CA GLY A 77 -22.14 -6.50 -9.92
C GLY A 77 -21.65 -6.99 -11.27
N LYS A 78 -20.36 -7.31 -11.42
CA LYS A 78 -19.81 -7.99 -12.60
C LYS A 78 -19.75 -9.49 -12.36
N THR A 79 -19.68 -10.24 -13.45
CA THR A 79 -19.59 -11.69 -13.44
C THR A 79 -18.26 -12.13 -14.04
N TYR A 80 -17.63 -13.14 -13.46
CA TYR A 80 -16.38 -13.72 -13.92
C TYR A 80 -16.48 -15.25 -13.92
N THR A 81 -15.85 -15.93 -14.89
CA THR A 81 -15.79 -17.39 -14.92
C THR A 81 -14.36 -17.85 -14.67
N ASP A 82 -14.18 -18.58 -13.57
CA ASP A 82 -12.90 -19.14 -13.14
C ASP A 82 -12.45 -20.29 -14.07
N ASP A 83 -11.18 -20.67 -14.00
CA ASP A 83 -10.57 -21.67 -14.89
C ASP A 83 -11.17 -23.07 -14.70
N ASN A 84 -11.75 -23.32 -13.53
CA ASN A 84 -12.50 -24.52 -13.20
C ASN A 84 -13.93 -24.53 -13.80
N GLY A 85 -14.34 -23.47 -14.51
CA GLY A 85 -15.67 -23.31 -15.11
C GLY A 85 -16.72 -22.74 -14.16
N GLU A 86 -16.37 -22.38 -12.92
CA GLU A 86 -17.29 -21.73 -11.98
C GLU A 86 -17.50 -20.26 -12.34
N THR A 87 -18.73 -19.91 -12.69
CA THR A 87 -19.15 -18.51 -12.85
C THR A 87 -19.48 -17.90 -11.48
N ARG A 88 -18.95 -16.71 -11.19
CA ARG A 88 -19.08 -15.99 -9.92
C ARG A 88 -19.58 -14.58 -10.19
N ASP A 89 -20.69 -14.21 -9.55
CA ASP A 89 -21.10 -12.82 -9.48
C ASP A 89 -20.34 -12.14 -8.36
N ILE A 90 -19.66 -11.03 -8.68
CA ILE A 90 -18.86 -10.24 -7.75
C ILE A 90 -19.82 -9.36 -6.94
N GLU A 91 -20.62 -10.01 -6.11
CA GLU A 91 -21.48 -9.34 -5.13
C GLU A 91 -20.84 -9.26 -3.75
N ASN A 92 -19.83 -10.09 -3.52
CA ASN A 92 -19.23 -10.29 -2.21
C ASN A 92 -17.72 -10.57 -2.24
N CYS A 93 -17.06 -10.31 -1.10
CA CYS A 93 -15.61 -10.40 -0.94
C CYS A 93 -15.07 -11.79 -1.33
N ASN A 94 -15.82 -12.87 -1.06
CA ASN A 94 -15.44 -14.23 -1.40
C ASN A 94 -15.25 -14.46 -2.90
N SER A 95 -15.75 -13.58 -3.77
CA SER A 95 -15.50 -13.71 -5.22
C SER A 95 -14.00 -13.68 -5.53
N CYS A 96 -13.25 -12.83 -4.82
CA CYS A 96 -11.78 -12.71 -4.90
C CYS A 96 -11.04 -13.34 -3.70
N HIS A 97 -11.72 -13.47 -2.56
CA HIS A 97 -11.18 -14.05 -1.32
C HIS A 97 -11.67 -15.49 -1.07
N SER A 98 -11.88 -16.29 -2.12
CA SER A 98 -12.12 -17.73 -1.96
C SER A 98 -11.51 -18.55 -3.08
N LYS A 99 -10.94 -19.70 -2.67
CA LYS A 99 -10.45 -20.73 -3.60
C LYS A 99 -11.59 -21.55 -4.22
N GLN A 100 -12.76 -21.57 -3.57
CA GLN A 100 -13.94 -22.33 -3.98
C GLN A 100 -15.20 -21.53 -3.61
N TYR A 101 -15.97 -21.10 -4.61
CA TYR A 101 -17.06 -20.14 -4.36
C TYR A 101 -18.38 -20.83 -4.01
N PHE A 102 -18.71 -21.91 -4.73
CA PHE A 102 -19.90 -22.71 -4.51
C PHE A 102 -19.56 -24.12 -4.02
N LYS A 103 -20.48 -24.72 -3.26
CA LYS A 103 -20.48 -26.16 -3.04
C LYS A 103 -21.12 -26.84 -4.26
N SER A 104 -20.42 -27.79 -4.88
CA SER A 104 -21.03 -28.59 -5.95
C SER A 104 -22.28 -29.32 -5.43
N PRO A 105 -23.40 -29.28 -6.17
CA PRO A 105 -24.71 -29.75 -5.70
C PRO A 105 -24.77 -31.23 -5.33
N LEU A 106 -23.89 -32.04 -5.94
CA LEU A 106 -23.85 -33.50 -5.78
C LEU A 106 -22.74 -33.98 -4.84
N MET A 107 -21.95 -33.06 -4.27
CA MET A 107 -20.85 -33.39 -3.37
C MET A 107 -21.34 -33.49 -1.93
N ASN A 108 -20.89 -34.54 -1.22
CA ASN A 108 -21.04 -34.64 0.23
C ASN A 108 -20.40 -33.42 0.92
N VAL A 109 -20.76 -33.17 2.20
CA VAL A 109 -20.05 -32.15 3.00
C VAL A 109 -18.59 -32.57 3.10
N ASP A 110 -17.73 -31.87 2.37
CA ASP A 110 -16.30 -32.06 2.40
C ASP A 110 -15.73 -31.37 3.65
N LEU A 111 -15.49 -32.16 4.69
CA LEU A 111 -14.91 -31.72 5.96
C LEU A 111 -13.42 -31.40 5.82
N ASP A 112 -12.76 -31.89 4.76
CA ASP A 112 -11.34 -31.65 4.49
C ASP A 112 -11.10 -30.46 3.57
N ALA A 113 -12.19 -29.85 3.07
CA ALA A 113 -12.07 -28.70 2.22
C ALA A 113 -11.35 -27.55 2.93
N ASN A 114 -10.47 -26.91 2.17
CA ASN A 114 -9.75 -25.75 2.64
C ASN A 114 -10.74 -24.58 2.81
N HIS A 115 -11.03 -24.22 4.06
CA HIS A 115 -11.84 -23.07 4.45
C HIS A 115 -10.97 -21.83 4.75
N ASP A 116 -9.69 -21.87 4.39
CA ASP A 116 -8.80 -20.72 4.52
C ASP A 116 -9.29 -19.62 3.57
N PHE A 117 -9.54 -18.44 4.13
CA PHE A 117 -9.72 -17.25 3.34
C PHE A 117 -8.35 -16.73 2.94
N PRO A 118 -8.05 -16.63 1.63
CA PRO A 118 -6.90 -15.87 1.17
C PRO A 118 -6.96 -14.47 1.80
N LYS A 119 -5.94 -14.16 2.60
CA LYS A 119 -5.96 -12.95 3.40
C LYS A 119 -5.64 -11.73 2.53
N GLY A 120 -6.24 -10.60 2.86
CA GLY A 120 -5.78 -9.31 2.36
C GLY A 120 -4.63 -8.79 3.22
N ASN A 121 -3.85 -7.86 2.66
CA ASN A 121 -2.80 -7.15 3.42
C ASN A 121 -3.47 -6.23 4.48
N SER A 122 -3.20 -6.46 5.77
CA SER A 122 -3.81 -5.71 6.88
C SER A 122 -2.80 -4.85 7.63
N ASP A 123 -3.26 -3.71 8.17
CA ASP A 123 -2.47 -2.74 8.97
C ASP A 123 -1.97 -3.25 10.35
N MET A 124 -2.26 -4.50 10.67
CA MET A 124 -1.93 -5.16 11.94
C MET A 124 -0.89 -6.25 11.75
N ASP A 125 -0.53 -6.58 10.50
CA ASP A 125 0.44 -7.61 10.22
C ASP A 125 1.84 -7.00 10.20
N VAL A 126 2.61 -7.28 11.25
CA VAL A 126 3.92 -6.66 11.45
C VAL A 126 5.01 -7.42 10.66
N ARG A 127 4.71 -8.63 10.15
CA ARG A 127 5.64 -9.53 9.44
C ARG A 127 4.97 -10.33 8.33
N ASN A 128 4.43 -9.65 7.32
CA ASN A 128 3.86 -10.31 6.16
C ASN A 128 4.93 -11.01 5.29
N ASP A 129 6.21 -10.66 5.46
CA ASP A 129 7.37 -11.38 4.91
C ASP A 129 7.46 -12.84 5.38
N LEU A 130 6.90 -13.13 6.55
CA LEU A 130 6.82 -14.48 7.11
C LEU A 130 5.47 -15.15 6.91
N ASP A 131 4.56 -14.49 6.21
CA ASP A 131 3.27 -15.05 5.93
C ASP A 131 3.29 -15.85 4.63
N TYR A 132 2.99 -17.14 4.76
CA TYR A 132 2.95 -18.08 3.64
C TYR A 132 1.51 -18.37 3.21
N ALA A 133 0.53 -17.58 3.65
CA ALA A 133 -0.84 -17.78 3.22
C ALA A 133 -1.02 -17.27 1.78
N PRO A 134 -1.82 -17.95 0.95
CA PRO A 134 -2.15 -17.45 -0.37
C PRO A 134 -2.82 -16.08 -0.29
N ASN A 135 -2.42 -15.16 -1.16
CA ASN A 135 -3.06 -13.86 -1.32
C ASN A 135 -4.44 -13.99 -1.99
N ALA A 136 -5.27 -12.97 -1.81
CA ALA A 136 -6.48 -12.80 -2.60
C ALA A 136 -6.17 -12.64 -4.10
N LYS A 137 -7.13 -12.97 -4.97
CA LYS A 137 -6.95 -12.87 -6.42
C LYS A 137 -6.49 -11.47 -6.82
N SER A 138 -5.42 -11.39 -7.61
CA SER A 138 -4.86 -10.15 -8.12
C SER A 138 -5.52 -9.72 -9.43
N CYS A 139 -5.19 -8.50 -9.90
CA CYS A 139 -5.66 -8.03 -11.20
C CYS A 139 -5.10 -8.92 -12.33
N GLU A 140 -3.84 -9.29 -12.22
CA GLU A 140 -3.14 -10.16 -13.15
C GLU A 140 -3.78 -11.55 -13.25
N GLU A 141 -4.22 -12.13 -12.12
CA GLU A 141 -4.90 -13.43 -12.11
C GLU A 141 -6.15 -13.42 -13.02
N CYS A 142 -7.02 -12.42 -12.88
CA CYS A 142 -8.28 -12.37 -13.63
C CYS A 142 -8.15 -11.80 -15.05
N HIS A 143 -7.20 -10.89 -15.28
CA HIS A 143 -7.12 -10.10 -16.51
C HIS A 143 -5.98 -10.53 -17.44
N MET A 144 -5.02 -11.36 -16.97
CA MET A 144 -3.86 -11.78 -17.76
C MET A 144 -3.64 -13.30 -17.75
N GLU A 145 -3.75 -13.94 -16.59
CA GLU A 145 -3.33 -15.34 -16.40
C GLU A 145 -4.48 -16.35 -16.57
N ALA A 146 -5.71 -15.95 -16.22
CA ALA A 146 -6.89 -16.80 -16.37
C ALA A 146 -7.06 -17.28 -17.82
N LYS A 147 -7.50 -18.54 -17.98
CA LYS A 147 -7.83 -19.13 -19.27
C LYS A 147 -8.87 -18.31 -20.03
N ASN A 148 -9.81 -17.71 -19.29
CA ASN A 148 -10.81 -16.78 -19.81
C ASN A 148 -10.53 -15.38 -19.27
N ALA A 149 -9.38 -14.81 -19.61
CA ALA A 149 -8.99 -13.48 -19.19
C ALA A 149 -10.07 -12.44 -19.53
N VAL A 150 -10.45 -11.64 -18.53
CA VAL A 150 -11.48 -10.61 -18.71
C VAL A 150 -10.82 -9.33 -19.19
N VAL A 151 -11.13 -8.87 -20.40
CA VAL A 151 -10.70 -7.56 -20.89
C VAL A 151 -11.95 -6.69 -21.10
N PRO A 152 -12.26 -5.75 -20.18
CA PRO A 152 -13.54 -5.04 -20.20
C PRO A 152 -13.82 -4.27 -21.50
N SER A 153 -12.78 -3.83 -22.20
CA SER A 153 -12.87 -3.13 -23.48
C SER A 153 -13.10 -4.06 -24.68
N GLY A 154 -13.18 -5.38 -24.49
CA GLY A 154 -13.38 -6.36 -25.56
C GLY A 154 -12.18 -6.62 -26.47
N HIS A 155 -10.99 -6.14 -26.10
CA HIS A 155 -9.75 -6.40 -26.85
C HIS A 155 -9.16 -7.76 -26.50
N ASP A 156 -8.25 -8.27 -27.34
CA ASP A 156 -7.63 -9.59 -27.16
C ASP A 156 -6.79 -9.69 -25.87
N ASN A 157 -6.21 -8.58 -25.40
CA ASN A 157 -5.43 -8.52 -24.16
C ASN A 157 -5.32 -7.09 -23.61
N LEU A 158 -4.84 -6.96 -22.37
CA LEU A 158 -4.67 -5.66 -21.70
C LEU A 158 -3.69 -4.73 -22.42
N LEU A 159 -2.63 -5.26 -23.05
CA LEU A 159 -1.65 -4.45 -23.76
C LEU A 159 -2.31 -3.71 -24.93
N GLU A 160 -3.16 -4.39 -25.69
CA GLU A 160 -3.91 -3.75 -26.77
C GLU A 160 -4.96 -2.77 -26.24
N ALA A 161 -5.67 -3.11 -25.16
CA ALA A 161 -6.65 -2.21 -24.55
C ALA A 161 -6.02 -0.88 -24.10
N HIS A 162 -4.93 -0.93 -23.33
CA HIS A 162 -4.25 0.28 -22.83
C HIS A 162 -3.61 1.08 -23.96
N ARG A 163 -3.08 0.39 -24.97
CA ARG A 163 -2.54 1.02 -26.17
C ARG A 163 -3.57 1.87 -26.89
N GLU A 164 -4.79 1.36 -27.05
CA GLU A 164 -5.87 2.10 -27.70
C GLU A 164 -6.39 3.24 -26.83
N LEU A 165 -6.55 3.02 -25.52
CA LEU A 165 -7.00 4.03 -24.57
C LEU A 165 -6.06 5.24 -24.50
N TRP A 166 -4.77 5.01 -24.24
CA TRP A 166 -3.80 6.12 -24.17
C TRP A 166 -3.63 6.83 -25.50
N LYS A 167 -3.77 6.12 -26.62
CA LYS A 167 -3.80 6.74 -27.94
C LYS A 167 -5.04 7.61 -28.11
N GLY A 168 -6.22 7.13 -27.69
CA GLY A 168 -7.49 7.86 -27.74
C GLY A 168 -7.47 9.14 -26.91
N ASN A 169 -6.83 9.11 -25.74
CA ASN A 169 -6.70 10.25 -24.83
C ASN A 169 -5.67 11.30 -25.30
N GLY A 170 -4.95 11.05 -26.39
CA GLY A 170 -3.89 11.94 -26.87
C GLY A 170 -2.59 11.89 -26.05
N ASP A 171 -2.51 10.99 -25.07
CA ASP A 171 -1.32 10.81 -24.24
C ASP A 171 -0.12 10.30 -25.04
N MET A 172 -0.41 9.62 -26.15
CA MET A 172 0.61 9.04 -27.01
C MET A 172 0.99 9.95 -28.19
N ALA A 173 0.60 11.23 -28.15
CA ALA A 173 1.03 12.22 -29.14
C ALA A 173 2.57 12.35 -29.18
N GLY A 174 3.15 12.17 -30.37
CA GLY A 174 4.61 12.28 -30.58
C GLY A 174 5.40 10.99 -30.38
N TYR A 175 4.77 9.85 -30.08
CA TYR A 175 5.44 8.55 -30.00
C TYR A 175 5.32 7.72 -31.30
N SER A 176 6.34 6.92 -31.59
CA SER A 176 6.25 5.87 -32.62
C SER A 176 5.48 4.64 -32.09
N ARG A 177 4.94 3.81 -32.99
CA ARG A 177 4.22 2.57 -32.63
C ARG A 177 5.10 1.57 -31.85
N ASP A 178 6.38 1.50 -32.17
CA ASP A 178 7.31 0.61 -31.46
C ASP A 178 7.64 1.14 -30.07
N SER A 179 7.75 2.47 -29.92
CA SER A 179 7.92 3.11 -28.62
C SER A 179 6.71 2.90 -27.72
N LEU A 180 5.51 3.02 -28.28
CA LEU A 180 4.23 2.82 -27.61
C LEU A 180 4.13 1.42 -26.98
N THR A 181 4.45 0.37 -27.75
CA THR A 181 4.43 -1.02 -27.24
C THR A 181 5.41 -1.21 -26.07
N LYS A 182 6.63 -0.66 -26.19
CA LYS A 182 7.64 -0.74 -25.12
C LYS A 182 7.20 0.02 -23.88
N ILE A 183 6.63 1.22 -24.03
CA ILE A 183 6.17 2.05 -22.91
C ILE A 183 5.05 1.34 -22.13
N THR A 184 4.04 0.82 -22.82
CA THR A 184 2.94 0.10 -22.16
C THR A 184 3.43 -1.17 -21.47
N GLN A 185 4.33 -1.93 -22.08
CA GLN A 185 4.93 -3.10 -21.45
C GLN A 185 5.73 -2.73 -20.18
N THR A 186 6.55 -1.68 -20.25
CA THR A 186 7.30 -1.19 -19.07
C THR A 186 6.36 -0.86 -17.92
N HIS A 187 5.20 -0.25 -18.19
CA HIS A 187 4.22 0.03 -17.12
C HIS A 187 3.71 -1.25 -16.46
N PHE A 188 3.35 -2.28 -17.21
CA PHE A 188 2.96 -3.56 -16.60
C PHE A 188 4.08 -4.24 -15.80
N ASP A 189 5.34 -3.99 -16.18
CA ASP A 189 6.51 -4.57 -15.53
C ASP A 189 6.90 -3.86 -14.23
N VAL A 190 6.61 -2.56 -14.09
CA VAL A 190 7.09 -1.74 -12.95
C VAL A 190 5.99 -1.01 -12.18
N VAL A 191 4.76 -0.93 -12.69
CA VAL A 191 3.61 -0.26 -12.08
C VAL A 191 2.51 -1.29 -11.86
N SER A 192 2.02 -1.41 -10.62
CA SER A 192 0.86 -2.27 -10.34
C SER A 192 -0.43 -1.68 -10.92
N CYS A 193 -1.38 -2.51 -11.32
CA CYS A 193 -2.69 -2.05 -11.81
C CYS A 193 -3.37 -1.10 -10.81
N GLN A 194 -3.24 -1.42 -9.52
CA GLN A 194 -3.77 -0.63 -8.41
C GLN A 194 -3.22 0.80 -8.40
N ALA A 195 -1.94 0.99 -8.76
CA ALA A 195 -1.32 2.32 -8.73
C ALA A 195 -1.97 3.31 -9.72
N CYS A 196 -2.50 2.81 -10.84
CA CYS A 196 -3.20 3.63 -11.84
C CYS A 196 -4.72 3.65 -11.64
N HIS A 197 -5.31 2.53 -11.23
CA HIS A 197 -6.76 2.39 -11.15
C HIS A 197 -7.36 2.69 -9.78
N ILE A 198 -6.53 2.97 -8.76
CA ILE A 198 -7.00 3.31 -7.43
C ILE A 198 -6.46 4.68 -7.02
N ASN A 199 -7.26 5.72 -7.30
CA ASN A 199 -6.94 7.11 -7.02
C ASN A 199 -8.10 7.85 -6.31
N GLY A 200 -7.86 9.09 -5.90
CA GLY A 200 -8.87 10.01 -5.37
C GLY A 200 -9.68 9.51 -4.17
N LYS A 201 -9.08 8.67 -3.31
CA LYS A 201 -9.77 8.08 -2.16
C LYS A 201 -10.09 9.10 -1.07
N LYS A 202 -11.22 8.90 -0.39
CA LYS A 202 -11.62 9.67 0.80
C LYS A 202 -11.81 8.76 2.01
N SER A 203 -11.50 9.26 3.20
CA SER A 203 -11.78 8.64 4.50
C SER A 203 -12.57 9.63 5.34
N ARG A 204 -13.84 9.31 5.64
CA ARG A 204 -14.75 10.18 6.41
C ARG A 204 -14.88 11.59 5.79
N GLY A 205 -15.01 11.66 4.47
CA GLY A 205 -15.11 12.91 3.71
C GLY A 205 -13.79 13.62 3.41
N ASN A 206 -12.68 13.22 4.03
CA ASN A 206 -11.37 13.84 3.79
C ASN A 206 -10.54 13.03 2.78
N PRO A 207 -9.87 13.67 1.80
CA PRO A 207 -8.95 12.98 0.91
C PRO A 207 -7.89 12.18 1.67
N ILE A 208 -7.58 10.99 1.16
CA ILE A 208 -6.47 10.16 1.64
C ILE A 208 -5.26 10.47 0.77
N GLN A 209 -4.16 10.89 1.38
CA GLN A 209 -2.87 10.97 0.70
C GLN A 209 -2.39 9.54 0.37
N ILE A 210 -2.37 9.20 -0.91
CA ILE A 210 -1.86 7.93 -1.42
C ILE A 210 -0.37 8.11 -1.69
N LEU A 211 0.44 7.20 -1.15
CA LEU A 211 1.87 7.11 -1.41
C LEU A 211 2.17 5.88 -2.24
N PHE A 212 3.38 5.80 -2.79
CA PHE A 212 3.81 4.70 -3.63
C PHE A 212 5.14 4.14 -3.15
N ARG A 213 5.27 2.82 -3.19
CA ARG A 213 6.51 2.11 -2.84
C ARG A 213 6.73 0.93 -3.77
N TYR A 214 7.97 0.49 -3.91
CA TYR A 214 8.26 -0.79 -4.56
C TYR A 214 7.96 -1.97 -3.61
N ARG A 215 7.37 -3.03 -4.17
CA ARG A 215 7.18 -4.33 -3.52
C ARG A 215 7.29 -5.43 -4.58
N ILE A 216 7.78 -6.59 -4.17
CA ILE A 216 7.73 -7.79 -5.01
C ILE A 216 6.27 -8.22 -5.20
N ALA A 217 5.81 -8.21 -6.44
CA ALA A 217 4.51 -8.73 -6.86
C ALA A 217 4.54 -10.27 -7.00
N GLU A 218 3.39 -10.86 -7.29
CA GLU A 218 3.22 -12.33 -7.39
C GLU A 218 4.08 -12.95 -8.50
N ASP A 219 4.30 -12.19 -9.59
CA ASP A 219 5.19 -12.54 -10.70
C ASP A 219 6.69 -12.44 -10.36
N GLY A 220 7.03 -12.10 -9.11
CA GLY A 220 8.40 -11.93 -8.63
C GLY A 220 9.06 -10.62 -9.06
N LYS A 221 8.37 -9.74 -9.81
CA LYS A 221 8.89 -8.44 -10.22
C LYS A 221 8.68 -7.40 -9.12
N SER A 222 9.60 -6.46 -9.02
CA SER A 222 9.42 -5.30 -8.16
C SER A 222 8.51 -4.28 -8.85
N LYS A 223 7.29 -4.11 -8.35
CA LYS A 223 6.30 -3.17 -8.89
C LYS A 223 6.00 -2.07 -7.88
N MET A 224 5.72 -0.87 -8.38
CA MET A 224 5.19 0.24 -7.59
C MET A 224 3.75 -0.04 -7.20
N VAL A 225 3.47 -0.02 -5.90
CA VAL A 225 2.15 -0.28 -5.31
C VAL A 225 1.67 0.92 -4.49
N PRO A 226 0.37 1.28 -4.56
CA PRO A 226 -0.18 2.33 -3.74
C PRO A 226 -0.34 1.84 -2.30
N TYR A 227 0.05 2.68 -1.35
CA TYR A 227 -0.10 2.37 0.07
C TYR A 227 -0.44 3.63 0.88
N ASN A 228 -1.01 3.43 2.07
CA ASN A 228 -1.23 4.51 3.04
C ASN A 228 -0.74 4.07 4.41
N PRO A 229 0.48 4.43 4.81
CA PRO A 229 1.06 3.90 6.03
C PRO A 229 0.35 4.43 7.26
N ARG A 230 0.24 3.55 8.25
CA ARG A 230 -0.17 3.92 9.59
C ARG A 230 1.08 4.23 10.40
N VAL A 231 1.27 5.51 10.66
CA VAL A 231 2.35 6.02 11.49
C VAL A 231 2.14 5.57 12.94
N ARG A 232 3.18 5.00 13.54
CA ARG A 232 3.20 4.55 14.94
C ARG A 232 4.44 5.10 15.62
N SER A 233 4.36 5.25 16.93
CA SER A 233 5.55 5.51 17.72
C SER A 233 5.56 4.69 18.99
N TYR A 234 6.76 4.37 19.45
CA TYR A 234 7.01 3.63 20.67
C TYR A 234 8.30 4.14 21.32
N TRP A 235 8.41 4.01 22.64
CA TRP A 235 9.64 4.31 23.34
C TRP A 235 10.50 3.07 23.46
N LYS A 236 11.79 3.20 23.20
CA LYS A 236 12.76 2.11 23.26
C LYS A 236 14.00 2.56 24.03
N ASP A 237 14.53 1.68 24.86
CA ASP A 237 15.87 1.83 25.41
C ASP A 237 16.91 1.48 24.34
N LYS A 238 17.76 2.45 23.99
CA LYS A 238 18.80 2.27 22.98
C LYS A 238 19.88 1.29 23.43
N VAL A 239 20.08 1.12 24.74
CA VAL A 239 21.13 0.25 25.29
C VAL A 239 20.68 -1.21 25.29
N SER A 240 19.51 -1.53 25.84
CA SER A 240 19.01 -2.91 25.89
C SER A 240 18.20 -3.32 24.66
N GLY A 241 17.79 -2.36 23.82
CA GLY A 241 16.89 -2.61 22.70
C GLY A 241 15.42 -2.80 23.07
N ARG A 242 15.08 -2.73 24.37
CA ARG A 242 13.73 -3.03 24.87
C ARG A 242 12.74 -1.89 24.59
N ALA A 243 11.60 -2.22 24.01
CA ALA A 243 10.46 -1.32 23.92
C ALA A 243 9.68 -1.25 25.25
N LEU A 244 9.26 -0.05 25.62
CA LEU A 244 8.41 0.18 26.78
C LEU A 244 6.95 -0.15 26.43
N VAL A 245 6.27 -0.87 27.32
CA VAL A 245 4.86 -1.25 27.14
C VAL A 245 3.92 -0.22 27.75
N ARG A 246 2.64 -0.22 27.34
CA ARG A 246 1.68 0.85 27.67
C ARG A 246 1.59 1.18 29.16
N PHE A 247 1.57 0.17 30.04
CA PHE A 247 1.49 0.42 31.48
C PHE A 247 2.74 1.15 32.03
N GLU A 248 3.91 0.93 31.43
CA GLU A 248 5.14 1.64 31.81
C GLU A 248 5.08 3.09 31.37
N LEU A 249 4.61 3.32 30.14
CA LEU A 249 4.42 4.65 29.58
C LEU A 249 3.47 5.48 30.45
N ASP A 250 2.36 4.88 30.91
CA ASP A 250 1.37 5.58 31.72
C ASP A 250 1.81 5.73 33.20
N SER A 251 2.73 4.90 33.70
CA SER A 251 3.13 4.88 35.13
C SER A 251 3.94 6.09 35.60
N VAL A 252 4.49 6.89 34.68
CA VAL A 252 5.28 8.09 35.01
C VAL A 252 4.41 9.35 35.11
N PHE A 253 3.11 9.24 34.84
CA PHE A 253 2.19 10.36 34.86
C PHE A 253 1.29 10.34 36.09
N GLU A 254 0.96 11.54 36.58
CA GLU A 254 -0.09 11.75 37.57
C GLU A 254 -1.07 12.81 37.09
N LYS A 255 -2.36 12.64 37.42
CA LYS A 255 -3.40 13.61 37.08
C LYS A 255 -3.25 14.86 37.96
N GLY A 256 -3.16 16.03 37.33
CA GLY A 256 -3.29 17.34 37.96
C GLY A 256 -4.55 18.06 37.47
N GLU A 257 -4.99 19.04 38.25
CA GLU A 257 -6.10 19.95 37.97
C GLU A 257 -5.68 21.34 38.41
N ASP A 258 -5.89 22.35 37.58
CA ASP A 258 -5.60 23.75 37.92
C ASP A 258 -6.77 24.39 38.66
N ASP A 259 -6.59 25.65 39.10
CA ASP A 259 -7.60 26.38 39.86
C ASP A 259 -8.88 26.68 39.02
N GLU A 260 -8.80 26.53 37.69
CA GLU A 260 -9.90 26.73 36.74
C GLU A 260 -10.61 25.41 36.39
N GLY A 261 -10.15 24.28 36.93
CA GLY A 261 -10.71 22.94 36.69
C GLY A 261 -10.21 22.28 35.40
N ASN A 262 -9.19 22.82 34.73
CA ASN A 262 -8.59 22.18 33.57
C ASN A 262 -7.61 21.10 34.00
N PHE A 263 -7.66 19.96 33.31
CA PHE A 263 -6.79 18.84 33.60
C PHE A 263 -5.43 18.95 32.91
N PHE A 264 -4.38 18.56 33.63
CA PHE A 264 -3.04 18.38 33.10
C PHE A 264 -2.42 17.07 33.60
N GLY A 265 -1.34 16.64 32.95
CA GLY A 265 -0.53 15.50 33.36
C GLY A 265 0.78 15.98 33.98
N ILE A 266 1.10 15.51 35.18
CA ILE A 266 2.39 15.72 35.83
C ILE A 266 3.32 14.58 35.43
N ILE A 267 4.47 14.89 34.85
CA ILE A 267 5.55 13.93 34.63
C ILE A 267 6.32 13.81 35.94
N LYS A 268 6.35 12.62 36.54
CA LYS A 268 7.07 12.35 37.78
C LYS A 268 8.25 11.42 37.58
N ASP A 269 9.31 11.66 38.33
CA ASP A 269 10.37 10.69 38.52
C ASP A 269 9.82 9.50 39.34
N PRO A 270 9.75 8.28 38.79
CA PRO A 270 9.18 7.12 39.47
C PRO A 270 10.04 6.60 40.64
N VAL A 271 11.24 7.15 40.84
CA VAL A 271 12.13 6.83 41.98
C VAL A 271 11.97 7.86 43.09
N SER A 272 12.12 9.15 42.78
CA SER A 272 12.11 10.22 43.78
C SER A 272 10.71 10.81 44.05
N GLY A 273 9.75 10.60 43.16
CA GLY A 273 8.42 11.23 43.20
C GLY A 273 8.41 12.70 42.80
N LYS A 274 9.57 13.27 42.43
CA LYS A 274 9.71 14.67 42.04
C LYS A 274 8.98 14.94 40.72
N GLU A 275 8.28 16.06 40.65
CA GLU A 275 7.75 16.60 39.39
C GLU A 275 8.91 17.06 38.48
N LEU A 276 8.94 16.52 37.27
CA LEU A 276 9.95 16.81 36.25
C LEU A 276 9.41 17.78 35.19
N GLY A 277 8.11 17.75 34.91
CA GLY A 277 7.47 18.57 33.90
C GLY A 277 5.97 18.31 33.81
N ARG A 278 5.29 18.93 32.85
CA ARG A 278 3.85 18.80 32.64
C ARG A 278 3.50 18.57 31.17
N VAL A 279 2.36 17.94 30.93
CA VAL A 279 1.73 17.78 29.62
C VAL A 279 0.24 18.13 29.72
N THR A 280 -0.40 18.39 28.58
CA THR A 280 -1.86 18.53 28.54
C THR A 280 -2.53 17.22 28.99
N ALA A 281 -3.77 17.28 29.48
CA ALA A 281 -4.56 16.08 29.73
C ALA A 281 -6.04 16.31 29.43
N SER A 282 -6.77 15.23 29.17
CA SER A 282 -8.19 15.31 28.85
C SER A 282 -8.97 14.10 29.37
N GLN A 283 -10.22 14.32 29.76
CA GLN A 283 -11.17 13.27 30.12
C GLN A 283 -12.07 13.02 28.91
N GLY A 284 -11.93 11.85 28.27
CA GLY A 284 -12.75 11.47 27.11
C GLY A 284 -13.74 10.34 27.42
N ARG A 285 -14.54 9.96 26.41
CA ARG A 285 -15.49 8.83 26.47
C ARG A 285 -14.82 7.50 26.90
N HIS A 286 -13.53 7.35 26.62
CA HIS A 286 -12.75 6.14 26.91
C HIS A 286 -11.79 6.33 28.10
N GLY A 287 -12.06 7.29 28.98
CA GLY A 287 -11.25 7.56 30.17
C GLY A 287 -10.28 8.73 30.01
N PHE A 288 -9.45 8.90 31.05
CA PHE A 288 -8.46 9.97 31.13
C PHE A 288 -7.26 9.70 30.24
N ARG A 289 -6.75 10.72 29.55
CA ARG A 289 -5.63 10.62 28.62
C ARG A 289 -4.65 11.76 28.83
N PHE A 290 -3.38 11.41 28.98
CA PHE A 290 -2.27 12.36 28.94
C PHE A 290 -1.92 12.71 27.49
N GLY A 291 -1.62 13.98 27.26
CA GLY A 291 -1.13 14.52 26.01
C GLY A 291 0.34 14.18 25.77
N LYS A 292 0.85 14.65 24.64
CA LYS A 292 2.28 14.55 24.30
C LYS A 292 3.01 15.80 24.80
N PRO A 293 4.33 15.71 25.02
CA PRO A 293 5.16 16.90 25.25
C PRO A 293 5.03 17.90 24.10
N ASP A 294 4.89 19.18 24.46
CA ASP A 294 4.74 20.33 23.56
C ASP A 294 5.98 21.24 23.53
N SER A 295 6.99 20.93 24.34
CA SER A 295 8.30 21.59 24.34
C SER A 295 9.44 20.59 24.44
N TYR A 296 10.66 21.06 24.12
CA TYR A 296 11.89 20.27 24.29
C TYR A 296 12.07 19.87 25.76
N GLU A 297 11.85 20.79 26.71
CA GLU A 297 12.03 20.56 28.14
C GLU A 297 11.05 19.50 28.67
N SER A 298 9.77 19.56 28.27
CA SER A 298 8.77 18.57 28.64
C SER A 298 9.08 17.20 28.03
N PHE A 299 9.65 17.16 26.83
CA PHE A 299 10.09 15.91 26.20
C PHE A 299 11.27 15.28 26.97
N MET A 300 12.25 16.09 27.35
CA MET A 300 13.40 15.65 28.13
C MET A 300 13.02 15.23 29.55
N ALA A 301 12.05 15.90 30.18
CA ALA A 301 11.47 15.48 31.45
C ALA A 301 10.84 14.08 31.33
N LEU A 302 10.11 13.82 30.24
CA LEU A 302 9.51 12.50 29.98
C LEU A 302 10.57 11.42 29.76
N LYS A 303 11.58 11.70 28.93
CA LYS A 303 12.74 10.82 28.74
C LYS A 303 13.42 10.50 30.07
N GLN A 304 13.68 11.51 30.90
CA GLN A 304 14.29 11.32 32.22
C GLN A 304 13.43 10.42 33.12
N ALA A 305 12.11 10.58 33.10
CA ALA A 305 11.20 9.72 33.85
C ALA A 305 11.30 8.25 33.39
N TYR A 306 11.36 8.00 32.08
CA TYR A 306 11.52 6.65 31.53
C TYR A 306 12.88 6.03 31.83
N ASP A 307 13.97 6.81 31.73
CA ASP A 307 15.30 6.36 32.11
C ASP A 307 15.35 5.99 33.62
N SER A 308 14.74 6.80 34.48
CA SER A 308 14.58 6.49 35.90
C SER A 308 13.72 5.24 36.14
N LEU A 309 12.64 5.05 35.38
CA LEU A 309 11.79 3.86 35.46
C LEU A 309 12.58 2.59 35.16
N LEU A 310 13.35 2.59 34.07
CA LEU A 310 14.18 1.45 33.69
C LEU A 310 15.31 1.21 34.69
N ARG A 311 15.94 2.27 35.21
CA ARG A 311 16.95 2.16 36.26
C ARG A 311 16.38 1.50 37.52
N LYS A 312 15.17 1.87 37.93
CA LYS A 312 14.43 1.23 39.04
C LYS A 312 14.17 -0.26 38.80
N LYS A 313 13.99 -0.66 37.54
CA LYS A 313 13.81 -2.06 37.12
C LYS A 313 15.12 -2.84 36.95
N GLY A 314 16.27 -2.22 37.22
CA GLY A 314 17.59 -2.87 37.18
C GLY A 314 18.32 -2.78 35.85
N TYR A 315 17.83 -1.99 34.88
CA TYR A 315 18.55 -1.74 33.63
C TYR A 315 19.76 -0.83 33.90
N LYS A 316 20.92 -1.19 33.32
CA LYS A 316 22.17 -0.42 33.47
C LYS A 316 22.22 0.70 32.43
N ASN A 317 22.44 1.92 32.90
CA ASN A 317 22.59 3.12 32.06
C ASN A 317 21.52 3.25 30.95
N PRO A 318 20.22 3.16 31.29
CA PRO A 318 19.17 3.27 30.28
C PRO A 318 19.25 4.61 29.55
N ASP A 319 19.02 4.56 28.24
CA ASP A 319 18.97 5.72 27.36
C ASP A 319 17.79 5.57 26.39
N THR A 320 16.62 5.99 26.85
CA THR A 320 15.37 5.88 26.09
C THR A 320 15.24 6.94 25.02
N ALA A 321 14.63 6.56 23.89
CA ALA A 321 14.25 7.45 22.80
C ALA A 321 12.86 7.07 22.28
N GLU A 322 12.12 8.04 21.76
CA GLU A 322 10.89 7.75 20.99
C GLU A 322 11.28 7.40 19.56
N VAL A 323 10.79 6.28 19.05
CA VAL A 323 10.97 5.85 17.67
C VAL A 323 9.66 6.09 16.92
N LEU A 324 9.72 6.87 15.85
CA LEU A 324 8.64 7.04 14.88
C LEU A 324 8.87 6.09 13.72
N THR A 325 7.87 5.28 13.42
CA THR A 325 7.93 4.29 12.35
C THR A 325 6.59 4.22 11.63
N GLU A 326 6.56 3.49 10.54
CA GLU A 326 5.33 3.06 9.89
C GLU A 326 5.08 1.60 10.24
N SER A 327 3.86 1.24 10.59
CA SER A 327 3.48 -0.16 10.40
C SER A 327 3.27 -0.37 8.91
N ASN A 328 4.17 -1.12 8.29
CA ASN A 328 4.13 -1.46 6.88
C ASN A 328 2.78 -2.13 6.51
N GLU A 329 2.42 -1.97 5.24
CA GLU A 329 1.53 -2.86 4.47
C GLU A 329 0.04 -2.59 4.42
N TYR A 330 -0.44 -1.38 4.70
CA TYR A 330 -1.75 -1.02 4.13
C TYR A 330 -1.60 -0.71 2.63
N ILE A 331 -1.42 -1.77 1.84
CA ILE A 331 -1.55 -1.72 0.38
C ILE A 331 -3.00 -1.44 0.07
N ILE A 332 -3.21 -0.49 -0.83
CA ILE A 332 -4.55 -0.14 -1.25
C ILE A 332 -4.91 -1.05 -2.43
N SER A 333 -5.87 -1.96 -2.22
CA SER A 333 -6.23 -2.99 -3.21
C SER A 333 -7.71 -3.05 -3.60
N HIS A 334 -8.54 -2.12 -3.11
CA HIS A 334 -9.99 -2.07 -3.35
C HIS A 334 -10.39 -0.68 -3.86
N ASN A 335 -11.65 -0.51 -4.30
CA ASN A 335 -12.19 0.73 -4.88
C ASN A 335 -11.52 1.06 -6.22
N THR A 336 -11.48 0.05 -7.09
CA THR A 336 -10.96 0.22 -8.45
C THR A 336 -11.91 1.09 -9.24
N ARG A 337 -11.38 2.13 -9.88
CA ARG A 337 -12.15 3.06 -10.70
C ARG A 337 -12.32 2.56 -12.14
N PRO A 338 -13.33 3.05 -12.86
CA PRO A 338 -13.45 2.81 -14.29
C PRO A 338 -12.23 3.28 -15.06
N SER A 339 -12.01 2.68 -16.22
CA SER A 339 -10.88 3.03 -17.09
C SER A 339 -10.80 4.52 -17.46
N PRO A 340 -11.92 5.25 -17.71
CA PRO A 340 -11.85 6.69 -17.96
C PRO A 340 -11.27 7.51 -16.79
N ASP A 341 -11.42 7.04 -15.55
CA ASP A 341 -10.99 7.73 -14.34
C ASP A 341 -9.65 7.19 -13.79
N SER A 342 -8.96 6.34 -14.55
CA SER A 342 -7.60 5.92 -14.19
C SER A 342 -6.64 7.10 -14.27
N VAL A 343 -5.53 7.01 -13.54
CA VAL A 343 -4.44 8.00 -13.62
C VAL A 343 -3.96 8.13 -15.08
N GLN A 344 -3.88 9.37 -15.58
CA GLN A 344 -3.39 9.71 -16.92
C GLN A 344 -1.89 10.02 -16.92
N CYS A 345 -1.27 10.00 -18.09
CA CYS A 345 0.18 10.22 -18.20
C CYS A 345 0.64 11.57 -17.62
N GLU A 346 -0.16 12.63 -17.76
CA GLU A 346 0.16 13.97 -17.26
C GLU A 346 0.12 14.13 -15.74
N GLU A 347 -0.57 13.23 -15.03
CA GLU A 347 -0.56 13.21 -13.57
C GLU A 347 0.78 12.69 -13.01
N CYS A 348 1.56 11.98 -13.83
CA CYS A 348 2.86 11.40 -13.44
C CYS A 348 4.05 12.04 -14.18
N HIS A 349 3.86 12.49 -15.42
CA HIS A 349 4.93 12.91 -16.32
C HIS A 349 4.72 14.30 -16.90
N GLU A 350 5.81 15.01 -17.18
CA GLU A 350 5.79 16.28 -17.92
C GLU A 350 5.88 16.06 -19.42
N ARG A 351 5.22 16.92 -20.21
CA ARG A 351 5.37 16.93 -21.67
C ARG A 351 6.68 17.59 -22.08
N LYS A 352 7.37 16.97 -23.03
CA LYS A 352 8.50 17.56 -23.76
C LYS A 352 7.98 18.58 -24.77
N GLN A 353 8.89 19.41 -25.30
CA GLN A 353 8.59 20.33 -26.41
C GLN A 353 8.02 19.62 -27.65
N SER A 354 8.32 18.33 -27.84
CA SER A 354 7.78 17.52 -28.92
C SER A 354 6.32 17.07 -28.72
N GLY A 355 5.69 17.43 -27.59
CA GLY A 355 4.35 16.98 -27.20
C GLY A 355 4.29 15.61 -26.49
N ALA A 356 5.32 14.77 -26.69
CA ALA A 356 5.48 13.48 -26.02
C ALA A 356 5.86 13.66 -24.55
N PHE A 357 5.46 12.73 -23.68
CA PHE A 357 5.84 12.76 -22.27
C PHE A 357 7.33 12.43 -22.04
N SER A 358 7.87 12.99 -20.97
CA SER A 358 9.15 12.61 -20.40
C SER A 358 9.09 11.17 -19.89
N SER A 359 10.17 10.42 -20.08
CA SER A 359 10.33 9.12 -19.41
C SER A 359 10.66 9.28 -17.92
N LEU A 360 11.01 10.49 -17.48
CA LEU A 360 11.21 10.80 -16.07
C LEU A 360 9.87 11.11 -15.43
N VAL A 361 9.69 10.65 -14.19
CA VAL A 361 8.56 11.06 -13.35
C VAL A 361 8.73 12.55 -13.04
N SER A 362 7.65 13.31 -13.18
CA SER A 362 7.66 14.73 -12.84
C SER A 362 7.82 14.90 -11.34
N PRO A 363 8.67 15.83 -10.86
CA PRO A 363 8.70 16.21 -9.45
C PRO A 363 7.35 16.67 -8.91
N GLN A 364 6.46 17.18 -9.77
CA GLN A 364 5.10 17.63 -9.42
C GLN A 364 4.03 16.54 -9.60
N GLY A 365 4.39 15.40 -10.20
CA GLY A 365 3.47 14.30 -10.43
C GLY A 365 3.14 13.53 -9.14
N ILE A 366 2.10 12.69 -9.20
CA ILE A 366 1.65 11.90 -8.05
C ILE A 366 2.68 10.86 -7.59
N MET A 367 3.63 10.48 -8.44
CA MET A 367 4.76 9.60 -8.09
C MET A 367 6.06 10.40 -7.84
N GLY A 368 5.98 11.72 -7.79
CA GLY A 368 7.12 12.62 -7.63
C GLY A 368 7.26 13.21 -6.23
N LYS A 369 8.28 14.05 -6.07
CA LYS A 369 8.67 14.67 -4.81
C LYS A 369 7.58 15.55 -4.17
N ALA A 370 6.72 16.19 -4.98
CA ALA A 370 5.63 17.03 -4.47
C ALA A 370 4.50 16.24 -3.81
N ASN A 371 4.41 14.92 -4.07
CA ASN A 371 3.53 14.05 -3.30
C ASN A 371 4.17 13.80 -1.93
N GLU A 372 3.91 14.75 -1.02
CA GLU A 372 4.43 14.78 0.34
C GLU A 372 3.30 14.57 1.35
N LYS A 373 3.64 13.89 2.45
CA LYS A 373 2.73 13.68 3.58
C LYS A 373 3.38 14.11 4.88
N LEU A 374 2.69 14.99 5.60
CA LEU A 374 3.00 15.31 6.99
C LEU A 374 2.63 14.13 7.89
N LEU A 375 3.61 13.57 8.59
CA LEU A 375 3.44 12.45 9.50
C LEU A 375 3.11 12.91 10.92
N ARG A 376 3.87 13.89 11.40
CA ARG A 376 3.79 14.40 12.77
C ARG A 376 4.60 15.69 12.91
N THR A 377 4.15 16.60 13.75
CA THR A 377 4.97 17.70 14.27
C THR A 377 5.50 17.35 15.66
N ILE A 378 6.81 17.46 15.86
CA ILE A 378 7.47 17.36 17.16
C ILE A 378 7.81 18.76 17.68
N PRO A 379 7.96 18.96 19.00
CA PRO A 379 8.14 20.30 19.55
C PRO A 379 9.46 20.97 19.16
N ASP A 380 10.48 20.18 18.81
CA ASP A 380 11.79 20.70 18.46
C ASP A 380 12.59 19.70 17.60
N ALA A 381 13.10 20.15 16.44
CA ALA A 381 13.91 19.34 15.54
C ALA A 381 15.23 18.84 16.17
N ARG A 382 15.74 19.54 17.21
CA ARG A 382 16.93 19.11 17.97
C ARG A 382 16.78 17.72 18.57
N LEU A 383 15.56 17.30 18.90
CA LEU A 383 15.30 15.96 19.43
C LEU A 383 15.75 14.85 18.48
N VAL A 384 15.64 15.07 17.17
CA VAL A 384 16.13 14.12 16.15
C VAL A 384 17.65 14.18 16.05
N ALA A 385 18.22 15.39 15.97
CA ALA A 385 19.66 15.60 15.86
C ALA A 385 20.45 15.01 17.05
N GLU A 386 19.88 15.07 18.26
CA GLU A 386 20.46 14.56 19.50
C GLU A 386 20.15 13.07 19.76
N GLY A 387 19.37 12.43 18.89
CA GLY A 387 19.03 11.00 19.01
C GLY A 387 18.10 10.67 20.18
N HIS A 388 17.24 11.62 20.56
CA HIS A 388 16.15 11.45 21.53
C HIS A 388 14.82 11.09 20.85
N TYR A 389 14.71 11.44 19.58
CA TYR A 389 13.64 11.05 18.66
C TYR A 389 14.26 10.38 17.44
N ILE A 390 13.89 9.14 17.14
CA ILE A 390 14.46 8.35 16.05
C ILE A 390 13.43 8.23 14.94
N LEU A 391 13.82 8.61 13.72
CA LEU A 391 13.08 8.31 12.51
C LEU A 391 13.52 6.93 12.01
N ASP A 392 12.64 5.95 12.07
CA ASP A 392 12.95 4.55 11.78
C ASP A 392 13.08 4.29 10.28
N MET A 393 12.32 5.04 9.46
CA MET A 393 12.33 4.87 8.01
C MET A 393 13.36 5.81 7.36
N PRO A 394 14.18 5.31 6.41
CA PRO A 394 15.29 6.06 5.82
C PRO A 394 14.85 7.25 4.94
N TYR A 395 13.58 7.29 4.53
CA TYR A 395 12.99 8.36 3.72
C TYR A 395 12.20 9.39 4.55
N MET A 396 12.10 9.23 5.87
CA MET A 396 11.53 10.26 6.75
C MET A 396 12.50 11.44 6.87
N ARG A 397 11.97 12.66 6.87
CA ARG A 397 12.75 13.90 7.00
C ARG A 397 12.15 14.81 8.06
N ILE A 398 12.99 15.36 8.92
CA ILE A 398 12.63 16.41 9.88
C ILE A 398 12.88 17.78 9.24
N GLN A 399 11.90 18.67 9.32
CA GLN A 399 12.00 20.08 8.94
C GLN A 399 12.36 20.95 10.15
N GLU A 400 12.87 22.15 9.89
CA GLU A 400 13.30 23.10 10.94
C GLU A 400 12.17 23.48 11.89
N ASN A 401 10.92 23.49 11.42
CA ASN A 401 9.72 23.80 12.22
C ASN A 401 9.23 22.63 13.08
N GLY A 402 9.92 21.49 13.08
CA GLY A 402 9.52 20.29 13.82
C GLY A 402 8.61 19.33 13.03
N ASP A 403 8.24 19.65 11.79
CA ASP A 403 7.44 18.75 10.95
C ASP A 403 8.26 17.59 10.43
N ILE A 404 7.73 16.38 10.59
CA ILE A 404 8.27 15.16 10.02
C ILE A 404 7.44 14.79 8.81
N ILE A 405 8.09 14.71 7.66
CA ILE A 405 7.46 14.45 6.36
C ILE A 405 8.04 13.20 5.71
N GLU A 406 7.28 12.65 4.76
CA GLU A 406 7.72 11.66 3.78
C GLU A 406 7.26 12.13 2.39
N ASN A 407 8.08 11.90 1.35
CA ASN A 407 7.68 12.14 -0.04
C ASN A 407 7.89 10.89 -0.89
N VAL A 408 7.09 10.75 -1.94
CA VAL A 408 7.08 9.52 -2.76
C VAL A 408 8.41 9.26 -3.45
N ASP A 409 9.14 10.29 -3.89
CA ASP A 409 10.44 10.13 -4.55
C ASP A 409 11.47 9.44 -3.62
N ASP A 410 11.59 9.92 -2.38
CA ASP A 410 12.47 9.29 -1.37
C ASP A 410 12.01 7.87 -1.01
N ILE A 411 10.69 7.63 -0.90
CA ILE A 411 10.15 6.29 -0.64
C ILE A 411 10.49 5.33 -1.78
N LEU A 412 10.27 5.73 -3.03
CA LEU A 412 10.55 4.90 -4.20
C LEU A 412 12.05 4.62 -4.33
N TYR A 413 12.90 5.60 -4.04
CA TYR A 413 14.34 5.43 -3.99
C TYR A 413 14.76 4.35 -2.97
N ASP A 414 14.28 4.47 -1.73
CA ASP A 414 14.68 3.56 -0.66
C ASP A 414 14.05 2.15 -0.79
N THR A 415 12.81 2.06 -1.28
CA THR A 415 12.07 0.78 -1.35
C THR A 415 12.40 -0.05 -2.59
N LYS A 416 13.11 0.52 -3.57
CA LYS A 416 13.62 -0.21 -4.74
C LYS A 416 14.55 -1.36 -4.35
N ILE A 417 15.17 -1.27 -3.16
CA ILE A 417 16.04 -2.30 -2.60
C ILE A 417 15.18 -3.27 -1.77
N ASP A 418 15.10 -4.54 -2.19
CA ASP A 418 14.48 -5.60 -1.38
C ASP A 418 15.29 -5.77 -0.08
N PRO A 419 14.72 -5.51 1.12
CA PRO A 419 15.44 -5.67 2.38
C PRO A 419 15.77 -7.14 2.70
N PHE A 420 15.19 -8.12 1.98
CA PHE A 420 15.43 -9.56 2.14
C PHE A 420 16.32 -10.14 1.05
N MET A 421 17.47 -9.49 0.79
CA MET A 421 18.55 -10.07 0.00
C MET A 421 19.24 -11.23 0.74
N SER A 422 18.57 -12.37 0.85
CA SER A 422 19.25 -13.66 0.96
C SER A 422 19.68 -14.10 -0.45
N VAL A 423 20.84 -14.75 -0.52
CA VAL A 423 21.61 -15.14 -1.72
C VAL A 423 20.84 -16.06 -2.71
N LEU A 424 19.55 -16.35 -2.47
CA LEU A 424 18.72 -17.25 -3.27
C LEU A 424 17.65 -16.59 -4.15
N LYS A 425 17.58 -15.25 -4.25
CA LYS A 425 16.75 -14.55 -5.26
C LYS A 425 17.57 -13.71 -6.23
N ASN A 426 18.62 -14.30 -6.80
CA ASN A 426 19.31 -13.71 -7.94
C ASN A 426 18.73 -14.28 -9.25
N SER A 427 17.75 -13.60 -9.83
CA SER A 427 17.43 -13.79 -11.26
C SER A 427 17.08 -12.52 -12.03
N SER A 428 17.13 -11.32 -11.44
CA SER A 428 17.02 -10.07 -12.22
C SER A 428 17.28 -8.84 -11.36
N ALA A 429 18.55 -8.43 -11.21
CA ALA A 429 18.85 -7.07 -10.78
C ALA A 429 18.47 -6.10 -11.91
N SER A 430 17.41 -5.31 -11.73
CA SER A 430 16.90 -4.36 -12.74
C SER A 430 17.57 -2.99 -12.70
N GLU A 431 18.52 -2.75 -11.79
CA GLU A 431 19.40 -1.58 -11.85
C GLU A 431 20.78 -1.92 -11.27
N VAL A 432 21.79 -1.34 -11.90
CA VAL A 432 23.19 -1.46 -11.56
C VAL A 432 23.61 -0.03 -11.17
N VAL A 433 23.70 0.25 -9.85
CA VAL A 433 23.87 1.62 -9.27
C VAL A 433 25.34 1.94 -8.96
N GLY A 434 25.98 2.81 -9.75
CA GLY A 434 27.43 3.05 -9.74
C GLY A 434 27.90 3.84 -10.98
N GLU A 435 29.14 4.32 -10.98
CA GLU A 435 29.68 5.12 -12.09
C GLU A 435 30.20 4.24 -13.22
N PHE A 436 29.71 4.45 -14.44
CA PHE A 436 30.33 3.86 -15.63
C PHE A 436 31.69 4.51 -15.88
N ARG A 437 32.76 3.74 -15.72
CA ARG A 437 34.08 4.17 -16.17
C ARG A 437 34.30 3.79 -17.62
N ARG A 438 34.69 4.79 -18.40
CA ARG A 438 35.16 4.61 -19.78
C ARG A 438 36.54 3.96 -19.75
N ILE A 439 36.69 2.81 -20.41
CA ILE A 439 37.98 2.16 -20.68
C ILE A 439 38.16 2.00 -22.19
N GLU A 440 39.37 2.24 -22.70
CA GLU A 440 39.66 1.92 -24.10
C GLU A 440 39.56 0.40 -24.30
N ARG A 441 38.88 -0.03 -25.36
CA ARG A 441 38.68 -1.45 -25.71
C ARG A 441 40.00 -2.23 -25.74
N ALA A 442 41.08 -1.61 -26.25
CA ALA A 442 42.39 -2.23 -26.31
C ALA A 442 42.93 -2.59 -24.91
N SER A 443 42.75 -1.70 -23.93
CA SER A 443 43.17 -1.91 -22.54
C SER A 443 42.35 -2.99 -21.86
N LEU A 444 41.03 -3.05 -22.14
CA LEU A 444 40.15 -4.09 -21.62
C LEU A 444 40.52 -5.48 -22.18
N LEU A 445 40.71 -5.59 -23.50
CA LEU A 445 41.10 -6.85 -24.15
C LEU A 445 42.49 -7.33 -23.70
N ALA A 446 43.43 -6.40 -23.47
CA ALA A 446 44.74 -6.73 -22.93
C ALA A 446 44.65 -7.24 -21.48
N ALA A 447 43.79 -6.64 -20.65
CA ALA A 447 43.58 -7.07 -19.26
C ALA A 447 42.84 -8.41 -19.15
N ALA A 448 41.91 -8.70 -20.07
CA ALA A 448 41.18 -9.97 -20.13
C ALA A 448 42.06 -11.16 -20.57
N GLY A 449 43.22 -10.89 -21.20
CA GLY A 449 44.10 -11.91 -21.76
C GLY A 449 43.65 -12.41 -23.14
N PRO A 450 44.53 -13.12 -23.86
CA PRO A 450 44.35 -13.39 -25.29
C PRO A 450 43.16 -14.31 -25.62
N GLU A 451 42.87 -15.33 -24.80
CA GLU A 451 41.72 -16.23 -25.04
C GLU A 451 40.38 -15.55 -24.79
N LEU A 452 40.20 -14.94 -23.62
CA LEU A 452 38.95 -14.26 -23.26
C LEU A 452 38.74 -12.99 -24.09
N GLY A 453 39.81 -12.25 -24.38
CA GLY A 453 39.78 -11.09 -25.26
C GLY A 453 39.36 -11.45 -26.69
N ALA A 454 39.79 -12.59 -27.24
CA ALA A 454 39.36 -13.05 -28.56
C ALA A 454 37.86 -13.36 -28.60
N LEU A 455 37.31 -13.93 -27.52
CA LEU A 455 35.88 -14.23 -27.38
C LEU A 455 35.02 -12.98 -27.22
N MET A 456 35.49 -11.96 -26.50
CA MET A 456 34.74 -10.72 -26.24
C MET A 456 34.82 -9.68 -27.38
N SER A 457 35.85 -9.77 -28.23
CA SER A 457 36.12 -8.79 -29.28
C SER A 457 34.95 -8.54 -30.26
N PRO A 458 34.18 -9.55 -30.70
CA PRO A 458 33.02 -9.35 -31.59
C PRO A 458 31.89 -8.54 -30.94
N ASP A 459 31.74 -8.63 -29.62
CA ASP A 459 30.61 -8.06 -28.86
C ASP A 459 30.88 -6.64 -28.35
N LEU A 460 32.06 -6.07 -28.66
CA LEU A 460 32.46 -4.71 -28.29
C LEU A 460 32.53 -3.81 -29.55
N PRO A 461 31.40 -3.29 -30.05
CA PRO A 461 31.34 -2.59 -31.34
C PRO A 461 32.01 -1.21 -31.33
N SER A 462 32.30 -0.64 -30.16
CA SER A 462 32.87 0.70 -29.99
C SER A 462 34.35 0.69 -29.61
N LYS A 463 35.04 1.82 -29.88
CA LYS A 463 36.43 2.06 -29.45
C LYS A 463 36.57 2.03 -27.92
N ASP A 464 35.54 2.50 -27.24
CA ASP A 464 35.45 2.54 -25.79
C ASP A 464 34.50 1.43 -25.30
N ALA A 465 34.88 0.76 -24.23
CA ALA A 465 33.99 -0.07 -23.43
C ALA A 465 33.65 0.67 -22.14
N PHE A 466 32.44 0.46 -21.64
CA PHE A 466 32.01 1.01 -20.36
C PHE A 466 31.87 -0.17 -19.41
N PHE A 467 32.62 -0.15 -18.32
CA PHE A 467 32.44 -1.13 -17.26
C PHE A 467 31.91 -0.41 -16.04
N PHE A 468 31.06 -1.14 -15.34
CA PHE A 468 30.42 -0.68 -14.13
C PHE A 468 31.31 -0.99 -12.93
N LYS A 469 31.41 -0.07 -11.97
CA LYS A 469 32.25 -0.22 -10.78
C LYS A 469 31.43 -0.19 -9.51
#